data_AF-A0A957QDD9-F1
#
_entry.id   AF-A0A957QDD9-F1
#
_cell.length_a   1.000
_cell.length_b   1.000
_cell.length_c   1.000
_cell.angle_alpha   90.00
_cell.angle_beta   90.00
_cell.angle_gamma   90.00
#
_symmetry.space_group_name_H-M   'P 1'
#
loop_
_entity.id
_entity.type
_entity.pdbx_description
1 polymer ?
#
loop_
_entity_poly.entity_id
_entity_poly.type
_entity_poly.pdbx_seq_one_letter_code
_entity_poly.pdbx_strand_id
1 'polypeptide(L)'
;VEQKSGWICAHGGMDRSNVPAPSDDPDDEVVALLPADSDASAERIRARIAELTGKSVAVIINDSHGRPWRVGTVGVCIGCAGLPPLWNQRGLHDLFGYELVASEECIADELSAAASLLMGQSNEGRPVVLIRGYTPPALPATSSKVIQRDKNMDVFR
;
A
#
# COMPACT_ATOMS: atom_id res chain seq x y z
N VAL A 1 2.43 -15.74 5.03
CA VAL A 1 3.58 -16.26 4.25
C VAL A 1 4.36 -15.08 3.70
N GLU A 2 5.66 -15.21 3.43
CA GLU A 2 6.47 -14.14 2.81
C GLU A 2 6.50 -14.35 1.29
N GLN A 3 6.16 -13.30 0.54
CA GLN A 3 6.23 -13.31 -0.92
C GLN A 3 7.62 -12.96 -1.45
N LYS A 4 7.88 -13.24 -2.74
CA LYS A 4 9.13 -12.83 -3.42
C LYS A 4 9.37 -11.31 -3.38
N SER A 5 8.30 -10.52 -3.30
CA SER A 5 8.33 -9.06 -3.14
C SER A 5 8.63 -8.58 -1.72
N GLY A 6 8.75 -9.50 -0.74
CA GLY A 6 9.01 -9.21 0.67
C GLY A 6 7.76 -8.99 1.52
N TRP A 7 6.58 -8.82 0.91
CA TRP A 7 5.33 -8.64 1.65
C TRP A 7 4.94 -9.90 2.42
N ILE A 8 4.57 -9.73 3.69
CA ILE A 8 4.05 -10.80 4.54
C ILE A 8 2.53 -10.68 4.56
N CYS A 9 1.85 -11.61 3.90
CA CYS A 9 0.40 -11.58 3.77
C CYS A 9 -0.21 -13.00 3.73
N ALA A 10 -1.53 -13.07 3.89
CA ALA A 10 -2.31 -14.30 3.76
C ALA A 10 -2.29 -14.78 2.30
N HIS A 11 -2.21 -16.09 2.07
CA HIS A 11 -2.17 -16.71 0.74
C HIS A 11 -1.12 -16.15 -0.23
N GLY A 12 -0.15 -15.38 0.26
CA GLY A 12 0.80 -14.65 -0.57
C GLY A 12 0.16 -13.49 -1.35
N GLY A 13 -1.02 -13.00 -0.98
CA GLY A 13 -1.71 -11.97 -1.78
C GLY A 13 -2.17 -12.49 -3.15
N MET A 14 -2.30 -13.82 -3.28
CA MET A 14 -3.12 -14.38 -4.36
C MET A 14 -4.58 -14.14 -4.02
N ASP A 15 -5.33 -13.61 -4.99
CA ASP A 15 -6.76 -13.34 -4.84
C ASP A 15 -7.57 -14.12 -5.88
N ARG A 16 -8.64 -14.75 -5.42
CA ARG A 16 -9.63 -15.49 -6.24
C ARG A 16 -10.89 -14.66 -6.51
N SER A 17 -11.03 -13.52 -5.85
CA SER A 17 -12.15 -12.61 -6.03
C SER A 17 -11.88 -11.64 -7.18
N ASN A 18 -12.96 -11.13 -7.79
CA ASN A 18 -12.90 -10.13 -8.87
C ASN A 18 -12.02 -10.52 -10.07
N VAL A 19 -11.79 -11.81 -10.29
CA VAL A 19 -11.19 -12.39 -11.51
C VAL A 19 -12.27 -13.08 -12.34
N PRO A 20 -12.06 -13.29 -13.65
CA PRO A 20 -13.00 -14.07 -14.47
C PRO A 20 -13.30 -15.42 -13.83
N ALA A 21 -14.56 -15.86 -13.95
CA ALA A 21 -14.95 -17.18 -13.48
C ALA A 21 -14.09 -18.26 -14.18
N PRO A 22 -13.71 -19.33 -13.47
CA PRO A 22 -13.07 -20.47 -14.10
C PRO A 22 -13.96 -21.01 -15.22
N SER A 23 -13.34 -21.62 -16.25
CA SER A 23 -14.10 -22.25 -17.32
C SER A 23 -14.95 -23.42 -16.79
N ASP A 24 -15.75 -24.05 -17.67
CA ASP A 24 -16.51 -25.26 -17.31
C ASP A 24 -15.60 -26.46 -16.96
N ASP A 25 -14.28 -26.32 -17.11
CA ASP A 25 -13.29 -27.27 -16.64
C ASP A 25 -13.08 -27.12 -15.11
N PRO A 26 -13.42 -28.14 -14.30
CA PRO A 26 -13.28 -28.09 -12.85
C PRO A 26 -11.81 -27.99 -12.38
N ASP A 27 -10.84 -28.25 -13.25
CA ASP A 27 -9.41 -28.12 -12.95
C ASP A 27 -8.82 -26.75 -13.35
N ASP A 28 -9.61 -25.88 -13.99
CA ASP A 28 -9.19 -24.54 -14.37
C ASP A 28 -9.36 -23.57 -13.18
N GLU A 29 -8.26 -23.01 -12.69
CA GLU A 29 -8.27 -22.04 -11.59
C GLU A 29 -7.55 -20.76 -12.02
N VAL A 30 -8.28 -19.63 -11.97
CA VAL A 30 -7.72 -18.31 -12.24
C VAL A 30 -7.56 -17.55 -10.93
N VAL A 31 -6.36 -17.00 -10.71
CA VAL A 31 -6.04 -16.14 -9.57
C VAL A 31 -5.35 -14.87 -10.03
N ALA A 32 -5.64 -13.77 -9.35
CA ALA A 32 -4.86 -12.55 -9.45
C ALA A 32 -3.62 -12.69 -8.56
N LEU A 33 -2.45 -12.46 -9.15
CA LEU A 33 -1.19 -12.38 -8.42
C LEU A 33 -0.88 -10.91 -8.10
N LEU A 34 -0.15 -10.68 -7.01
CA LEU A 34 0.46 -9.37 -6.77
C LEU A 34 1.35 -8.95 -7.96
N PRO A 35 1.46 -7.65 -8.26
CA PRO A 35 2.42 -7.16 -9.24
C PRO A 35 3.84 -7.63 -8.91
N ALA A 36 4.62 -7.97 -9.93
CA ALA A 36 6.02 -8.37 -9.75
C ALA A 36 6.86 -7.26 -9.08
N ASP A 37 6.55 -6.00 -9.40
CA ASP A 37 7.08 -4.82 -8.75
C ASP A 37 6.00 -3.72 -8.71
N SER A 38 5.41 -3.53 -7.53
CA SER A 38 4.34 -2.57 -7.30
C SER A 38 4.84 -1.13 -7.29
N ASP A 39 6.07 -0.85 -6.83
CA ASP A 39 6.67 0.49 -6.90
C ASP A 39 6.91 0.90 -8.35
N ALA A 40 7.48 -0.01 -9.16
CA ALA A 40 7.65 0.24 -10.59
C ALA A 40 6.31 0.43 -11.31
N SER A 41 5.26 -0.26 -10.87
CA SER A 41 3.91 -0.09 -11.41
C SER A 41 3.34 1.28 -11.05
N ALA A 42 3.52 1.73 -9.80
CA ALA A 42 3.15 3.07 -9.36
C ALA A 42 3.89 4.16 -10.16
N GLU A 43 5.20 4.00 -10.38
CA GLU A 43 6.01 4.97 -11.14
C GLU A 43 5.56 5.06 -12.60
N ARG A 44 5.26 3.94 -13.26
CA ARG A 44 4.74 3.94 -14.64
C ARG A 44 3.41 4.70 -14.74
N ILE A 45 2.49 4.45 -13.80
CA ILE A 45 1.19 5.15 -13.75
C ILE A 45 1.42 6.64 -13.52
N ARG A 46 2.27 7.00 -12.55
CA ARG A 46 2.62 8.38 -12.23
C ARG A 46 3.21 9.11 -13.44
N ALA A 47 4.19 8.51 -14.12
CA ALA A 47 4.82 9.06 -15.31
C ALA A 47 3.80 9.27 -16.43
N ARG A 48 2.91 8.29 -16.65
CA ARG A 48 1.86 8.40 -17.67
C ARG A 48 0.84 9.50 -17.36
N ILE A 49 0.46 9.66 -16.10
CA ILE A 49 -0.41 10.78 -15.67
C ILE A 49 0.30 12.12 -15.93
N ALA A 50 1.59 12.23 -15.59
CA ALA A 50 2.35 13.45 -15.83
C ALA A 50 2.45 13.77 -17.34
N GLU A 51 2.72 12.78 -18.18
CA GLU A 51 2.76 12.94 -19.64
C GLU A 51 1.41 13.42 -20.21
N LEU A 52 0.31 12.83 -19.75
CA LEU A 52 -1.03 13.13 -20.26
C LEU A 52 -1.61 14.46 -19.75
N THR A 53 -1.21 14.89 -18.55
CA THR A 53 -1.90 15.99 -17.85
C THR A 53 -0.98 17.15 -17.45
N GLY A 54 0.34 16.97 -17.53
CA GLY A 54 1.33 17.91 -17.01
C GLY A 54 1.32 18.02 -15.48
N LYS A 55 0.61 17.15 -14.75
CA LYS A 55 0.52 17.19 -13.29
C LYS A 55 1.49 16.20 -12.65
N SER A 56 2.25 16.67 -11.66
CA SER A 56 3.00 15.81 -10.76
C SER A 56 2.07 15.33 -9.65
N VAL A 57 1.84 14.02 -9.58
CA VAL A 57 1.04 13.38 -8.53
C VAL A 57 1.87 12.30 -7.84
N ALA A 58 1.40 11.89 -6.67
CA ALA A 58 1.82 10.65 -6.06
C ALA A 58 0.86 9.51 -6.44
N VAL A 59 1.35 8.27 -6.47
CA VAL A 59 0.56 7.07 -6.77
C VAL A 59 0.86 6.02 -5.72
N ILE A 60 -0.18 5.38 -5.20
CA ILE A 60 -0.09 4.25 -4.27
C ILE A 60 -0.89 3.09 -4.89
N ILE A 61 -0.29 1.92 -4.91
CA ILE A 61 -0.96 0.64 -5.18
C ILE A 61 -1.26 0.03 -3.81
N ASN A 62 -2.53 -0.24 -3.54
CA ASN A 62 -2.96 -0.85 -2.29
C ASN A 62 -3.51 -2.27 -2.52
N ASP A 63 -3.59 -3.02 -1.43
CA ASP A 63 -4.20 -4.34 -1.37
C ASP A 63 -4.89 -4.54 -0.01
N SER A 64 -5.81 -5.49 0.08
CA SER A 64 -6.63 -5.74 1.26
C SER A 64 -5.99 -6.77 2.18
N HIS A 65 -5.43 -6.34 3.31
CA HIS A 65 -4.72 -7.23 4.22
C HIS A 65 -5.42 -7.33 5.57
N GLY A 66 -5.41 -8.53 6.15
CA GLY A 66 -5.66 -8.71 7.57
C GLY A 66 -4.48 -8.18 8.40
N ARG A 67 -4.65 -8.07 9.72
CA ARG A 67 -3.58 -7.59 10.60
C ARG A 67 -3.65 -8.23 11.99
N PRO A 68 -2.50 -8.40 12.66
CA PRO A 68 -2.47 -9.01 13.99
C PRO A 68 -3.44 -8.35 14.99
N TRP A 69 -4.01 -9.19 15.85
CA TRP A 69 -4.83 -8.83 17.00
C TRP A 69 -6.18 -8.15 16.70
N ARG A 70 -6.55 -7.94 15.44
CA ARG A 70 -7.83 -7.31 15.06
C ARG A 70 -8.55 -8.08 13.96
N VAL A 71 -9.88 -8.06 14.03
CA VAL A 71 -10.77 -8.65 13.02
C VAL A 71 -11.02 -7.66 11.90
N GLY A 72 -11.11 -8.16 10.66
CA GLY A 72 -11.38 -7.38 9.46
C GLY A 72 -10.13 -7.00 8.69
N THR A 73 -10.26 -6.90 7.37
CA THR A 73 -9.20 -6.42 6.47
C THR A 73 -9.22 -4.89 6.39
N VAL A 74 -8.08 -4.32 6.03
CA VAL A 74 -7.92 -2.90 5.69
C VAL A 74 -7.06 -2.78 4.44
N GLY A 75 -7.16 -1.64 3.75
CA GLY A 75 -6.22 -1.30 2.69
C GLY A 75 -4.85 -1.01 3.25
N VAL A 76 -3.82 -1.63 2.68
CA VAL A 76 -2.41 -1.35 2.98
C VAL A 76 -1.65 -1.05 1.68
N CYS A 77 -0.58 -0.26 1.78
CA CYS A 77 0.30 0.03 0.66
C CYS A 77 1.13 -1.20 0.31
N ILE A 78 1.10 -1.60 -0.96
CA ILE A 78 2.02 -2.63 -1.49
C ILE A 78 3.01 -2.06 -2.50
N GLY A 79 2.84 -0.81 -2.92
CA GLY A 79 3.74 -0.07 -3.80
C GLY A 79 3.42 1.42 -3.85
N CYS A 80 4.43 2.29 -3.97
CA CYS A 80 4.21 3.73 -4.08
C CYS A 80 5.25 4.46 -4.93
N ALA A 81 4.87 5.64 -5.44
CA ALA A 81 5.71 6.54 -6.19
C ALA A 81 5.34 8.01 -5.92
N GLY A 82 6.35 8.88 -5.84
CA GLY A 82 6.15 10.33 -5.69
C GLY A 82 5.77 10.83 -4.30
N LEU A 83 5.86 9.99 -3.25
CA LEU A 83 5.74 10.39 -1.85
C LEU A 83 6.72 9.60 -0.95
N PRO A 84 7.08 10.13 0.23
CA PRO A 84 7.68 9.31 1.29
C PRO A 84 6.60 8.41 1.93
N PRO A 85 6.76 7.07 1.93
CA PRO A 85 5.79 6.17 2.54
C PRO A 85 5.78 6.23 4.08
N LEU A 86 6.95 6.49 4.68
CA LEU A 86 7.13 6.64 6.12
C LEU A 86 7.60 8.06 6.45
N TRP A 87 7.13 8.57 7.58
CA TRP A 87 7.65 9.77 8.20
C TRP A 87 8.17 9.46 9.60
N ASN A 88 9.51 9.40 9.70
CA ASN A 88 10.18 9.32 10.98
C ASN A 88 10.18 10.70 11.64
N GLN A 89 9.42 10.81 12.72
CA GLN A 89 9.26 12.03 13.50
C GLN A 89 10.12 12.03 14.77
N ARG A 90 10.98 11.02 14.96
CA ARG A 90 11.87 10.97 16.11
C ARG A 90 12.81 12.16 16.14
N GLY A 91 12.99 12.75 17.32
CA GLY A 91 13.75 13.99 17.51
C GLY A 91 12.95 15.28 17.26
N LEU A 92 11.76 15.19 16.65
CA LEU A 92 10.82 16.32 16.63
C LEU A 92 10.21 16.52 18.03
N HIS A 93 9.59 17.67 18.25
CA HIS A 93 9.00 18.02 19.53
C HIS A 93 7.47 18.12 19.41
N ASP A 94 6.77 17.65 20.43
CA ASP A 94 5.31 17.76 20.52
C ASP A 94 4.85 19.19 20.90
N LEU A 95 3.54 19.35 21.10
CA LEU A 95 2.91 20.63 21.47
C LEU A 95 3.42 21.23 22.79
N PHE A 96 4.07 20.44 23.65
CA PHE A 96 4.59 20.86 24.95
C PHE A 96 6.13 20.83 25.01
N GLY A 97 6.79 20.60 23.87
CA GLY A 97 8.24 20.57 23.79
C GLY A 97 8.87 19.25 24.23
N TYR A 98 8.11 18.16 24.34
CA TYR A 98 8.70 16.83 24.57
C TYR A 98 9.21 16.24 23.26
N GLU A 99 10.43 15.70 23.30
CA GLU A 99 11.00 14.99 22.16
C GLU A 99 10.22 13.69 21.88
N LEU A 100 9.86 13.50 20.62
CA LEU A 100 9.26 12.27 20.14
C LEU A 100 10.33 11.17 20.03
N VAL A 101 10.18 10.07 20.78
CA VAL A 101 11.19 8.99 20.83
C VAL A 101 10.82 7.79 19.96
N ALA A 102 9.53 7.55 19.72
CA ALA A 102 9.04 6.37 19.00
C ALA A 102 8.18 6.68 17.77
N SER A 103 7.93 7.96 17.49
CA SER A 103 6.95 8.37 16.48
C SER A 103 7.44 8.12 15.05
N GLU A 104 6.85 7.10 14.42
CA GLU A 104 6.93 6.85 12.97
C GLU A 104 5.51 6.72 12.43
N GLU A 105 5.20 7.53 11.43
CA GLU A 105 3.90 7.54 10.75
C GLU A 105 4.04 6.83 9.40
N CYS A 106 3.16 5.86 9.13
CA CYS A 106 3.06 5.22 7.82
C CYS A 106 2.02 5.92 6.96
N ILE A 107 2.42 7.03 6.36
CA ILE A 107 1.58 7.87 5.48
C ILE A 107 0.92 7.03 4.39
N ALA A 108 1.69 6.13 3.75
CA ALA A 108 1.17 5.34 2.64
C ALA A 108 0.06 4.38 3.07
N ASP A 109 0.15 3.77 4.26
CA ASP A 109 -0.90 2.88 4.77
C ASP A 109 -2.13 3.65 5.22
N GLU A 110 -1.99 4.83 5.83
CA GLU A 110 -3.12 5.66 6.22
C GLU A 110 -3.94 6.12 5.00
N LEU A 111 -3.25 6.59 3.95
CA LEU A 111 -3.89 6.96 2.69
C LEU A 111 -4.52 5.74 2.00
N SER A 112 -3.86 4.58 2.05
CA SER A 112 -4.38 3.33 1.48
C SER A 112 -5.66 2.88 2.19
N ALA A 113 -5.67 2.91 3.52
CA ALA A 113 -6.82 2.52 4.32
C ALA A 113 -8.03 3.45 4.05
N ALA A 114 -7.79 4.77 3.98
CA ALA A 114 -8.82 5.74 3.63
C ALA A 114 -9.37 5.52 2.21
N ALA A 115 -8.49 5.25 1.24
CA ALA A 115 -8.89 4.95 -0.13
C ALA A 115 -9.71 3.66 -0.21
N SER A 116 -9.30 2.58 0.46
CA SER A 116 -10.00 1.29 0.43
C SER A 116 -11.41 1.35 0.98
N LEU A 117 -11.69 2.23 1.95
CA LEU A 117 -13.06 2.49 2.42
C LEU A 117 -13.96 3.00 1.28
N LEU A 118 -13.41 3.83 0.39
CA LEU A 118 -14.12 4.37 -0.78
C LEU A 118 -14.06 3.44 -1.99
N MET A 119 -13.08 2.55 -2.10
CA MET A 119 -13.05 1.53 -3.15
C MET A 119 -14.14 0.48 -2.91
N GLY A 120 -14.31 0.06 -1.66
CA GLY A 120 -15.08 -1.14 -1.30
C GLY A 120 -14.19 -2.38 -1.28
N GLN A 121 -14.80 -3.53 -1.04
CA GLN A 121 -14.07 -4.82 -0.90
C GLN A 121 -14.66 -5.92 -1.77
N SER A 122 -15.65 -5.60 -2.61
CA SER A 122 -16.41 -6.58 -3.39
C SER A 122 -16.61 -6.06 -4.81
N ASN A 123 -17.85 -5.85 -5.23
CA ASN A 123 -18.24 -5.55 -6.61
C ASN A 123 -18.57 -4.08 -6.84
N GLU A 124 -18.16 -3.17 -5.96
CA GLU A 124 -18.50 -1.75 -6.07
C GLU A 124 -17.87 -1.09 -7.32
N GLY A 125 -16.85 -1.72 -7.93
CA GLY A 125 -16.31 -1.31 -9.23
C GLY A 125 -15.53 0.01 -9.19
N ARG A 126 -14.93 0.35 -8.05
CA ARG A 126 -14.19 1.60 -7.83
C ARG A 126 -12.70 1.33 -7.56
N PRO A 127 -11.89 0.96 -8.58
CA PRO A 127 -10.49 0.56 -8.38
C PRO A 127 -9.52 1.73 -8.18
N VAL A 128 -9.97 2.98 -8.32
CA VAL A 128 -9.12 4.18 -8.24
C VAL A 128 -9.81 5.24 -7.39
N VAL A 129 -9.06 5.81 -6.45
CA VAL A 129 -9.49 6.93 -5.60
C VAL A 129 -8.49 8.07 -5.72
N LEU A 130 -8.99 9.30 -5.88
CA LEU A 130 -8.16 10.51 -5.90
C LEU A 130 -8.25 11.21 -4.54
N ILE A 131 -7.13 11.29 -3.83
CA ILE A 131 -7.00 12.06 -2.59
C ILE A 131 -6.43 13.44 -2.92
N ARG A 132 -7.07 14.51 -2.42
CA ARG A 132 -6.65 15.90 -2.62
C ARG A 132 -6.65 16.65 -1.29
N GLY A 133 -5.71 17.58 -1.12
CA GLY A 133 -5.59 18.43 0.06
C GLY A 133 -4.58 17.94 1.09
N TYR A 134 -4.09 16.71 0.95
CA TYR A 134 -2.96 16.22 1.73
C TYR A 134 -1.64 16.75 1.17
N THR A 135 -0.76 17.23 2.04
CA THR A 135 0.61 17.64 1.70
C THR A 135 1.58 16.74 2.45
N PRO A 136 2.35 15.88 1.76
CA PRO A 136 3.33 15.04 2.44
C PRO A 136 4.45 15.88 3.06
N PRO A 137 5.17 15.35 4.07
CA PRO A 137 6.35 16.02 4.60
C PRO A 137 7.38 16.24 3.49
N ALA A 138 8.22 17.26 3.63
CA ALA A 138 9.26 17.63 2.67
C ALA A 138 10.45 16.66 2.71
N LEU A 139 10.17 15.37 2.48
CA LEU A 139 11.13 14.28 2.42
C LEU A 139 11.18 13.72 0.99
N PRO A 140 12.32 13.17 0.55
CA PRO A 140 12.41 12.47 -0.72
C PRO A 140 11.42 11.31 -0.80
N ALA A 141 10.87 11.07 -1.99
CA ALA A 141 10.12 9.85 -2.24
C ALA A 141 11.06 8.63 -2.16
N THR A 142 10.59 7.55 -1.54
CA THR A 142 11.35 6.31 -1.39
C THR A 142 10.47 5.10 -1.69
N SER A 143 11.10 3.92 -1.77
CA SER A 143 10.41 2.65 -2.04
C SER A 143 9.46 2.29 -0.90
N SER A 144 8.30 1.69 -1.21
CA SER A 144 7.38 1.13 -0.22
C SER A 144 8.01 0.03 0.64
N LYS A 145 9.12 -0.56 0.20
CA LYS A 145 9.85 -1.61 0.94
C LYS A 145 10.34 -1.15 2.31
N VAL A 146 10.50 0.16 2.54
CA VAL A 146 10.87 0.67 3.87
C VAL A 146 9.76 0.45 4.93
N ILE A 147 8.52 0.19 4.49
CA ILE A 147 7.40 -0.20 5.37
C ILE A 147 7.59 -1.64 5.88
N GLN A 148 8.24 -2.50 5.09
CA GLN A 148 8.47 -3.90 5.47
C GLN A 148 9.43 -3.94 6.66
N ARG A 149 9.01 -4.62 7.72
CA ARG A 149 9.86 -4.80 8.90
C ARG A 149 11.01 -5.76 8.56
N ASP A 150 12.23 -5.35 8.91
CA ASP A 150 13.40 -6.23 8.83
C ASP A 150 13.18 -7.52 9.63
N LYS A 151 13.64 -8.65 9.09
CA LYS A 151 13.48 -9.98 9.71
C LYS A 151 13.99 -10.02 11.15
N ASN A 152 15.09 -9.32 11.43
CA ASN A 152 15.71 -9.30 12.76
C ASN A 152 14.90 -8.47 13.80
N MET A 153 13.98 -7.63 13.33
CA MET A 153 13.12 -6.79 14.15
C MET A 153 11.72 -7.38 14.33
N ASP A 154 11.38 -8.42 13.55
CA ASP A 154 10.03 -8.97 13.51
C ASP A 154 9.83 -10.11 14.52
N VAL A 155 9.35 -9.75 15.70
CA VAL A 155 9.08 -10.69 16.81
C VAL A 155 7.83 -11.55 16.63
N PHE A 156 7.03 -11.31 15.58
CA PHE A 156 5.80 -12.06 15.29
C PHE A 156 5.98 -13.11 14.19
N ARG A 157 7.14 -13.11 13.54
CA ARG A 157 7.44 -13.89 12.35
C ARG A 157 8.25 -15.14 12.67
#